data_AF-A0A328ZHA4-F1
#
_entry.id   AF-A0A328ZHA4-F1
#
_cell.length_a   1.000
_cell.length_b   1.000
_cell.length_c   1.000
_cell.angle_alpha   90.00
_cell.angle_beta   90.00
_cell.angle_gamma   90.00
#
_symmetry.space_group_name_H-M   'P 1'
#
loop_
_entity.id
_entity.type
_entity.pdbx_description
1 polymer ?
#
loop_
_entity_poly.entity_id
_entity_poly.type
_entity_poly.pdbx_seq_one_letter_code
_entity_poly.pdbx_strand_id
1 'polypeptide(L)'
;MHTAKAIPAIAALVVAAGFSSSVHAVECRAIASVQQSAISGNNNAAGGHLNQHIYGATPPAGLSQSGKTLFTSVEEYTGFWNNYQDPQKYKGNAVDCSGNHARQKVTVYSVLKKDLIGGYNCTAAGANGQCTTQTRSQYTNIQLDFEVVNGQWILLTAYPTN
;
A
#
# COMPACT_ATOMS: atom_id res chain seq x y z
N MET A 1 -78.50 -4.44 -0.59
CA MET A 1 -78.87 -3.37 -1.53
C MET A 1 -77.86 -2.24 -1.40
N HIS A 2 -77.11 -1.97 -2.48
CA HIS A 2 -76.34 -0.74 -2.80
C HIS A 2 -75.23 -0.34 -1.81
N THR A 3 -73.98 -0.08 -2.19
CA THR A 3 -73.44 0.52 -3.42
C THR A 3 -71.96 0.19 -3.55
N ALA A 4 -71.53 -0.15 -4.78
CA ALA A 4 -70.14 -0.06 -5.20
C ALA A 4 -69.72 1.42 -5.34
N LYS A 5 -68.44 1.74 -5.11
CA LYS A 5 -67.81 2.95 -5.66
C LYS A 5 -66.34 2.69 -6.00
N ALA A 6 -65.98 3.15 -7.19
CA ALA A 6 -64.77 2.85 -7.93
C ALA A 6 -63.54 3.65 -7.50
N ILE A 7 -62.39 3.10 -7.92
CA ILE A 7 -60.99 3.50 -7.72
C ILE A 7 -60.63 4.76 -8.54
N PRO A 8 -59.66 5.57 -8.07
CA PRO A 8 -58.65 6.08 -9.00
C PRO A 8 -57.22 5.75 -8.55
N ALA A 9 -56.44 5.29 -9.51
CA ALA A 9 -55.02 5.02 -9.42
C ALA A 9 -54.24 6.30 -9.14
N ILE A 10 -53.26 6.23 -8.24
CA ILE A 10 -52.22 7.27 -8.10
C ILE A 10 -50.86 6.61 -8.32
N ALA A 11 -50.20 7.13 -9.35
CA ALA A 11 -48.93 6.77 -9.93
C ALA A 11 -47.85 6.37 -8.91
N ALA A 12 -47.23 5.21 -9.15
CA ALA A 12 -45.92 4.89 -8.63
C ALA A 12 -44.88 5.82 -9.27
N LEU A 13 -44.47 6.86 -8.54
CA LEU A 13 -43.30 7.64 -8.89
C LEU A 13 -42.06 6.85 -8.48
N VAL A 14 -41.58 5.98 -9.36
CA VAL A 14 -40.23 5.41 -9.24
C VAL A 14 -39.26 6.55 -9.55
N VAL A 15 -38.82 7.25 -8.51
CA VAL A 15 -37.64 8.10 -8.60
C VAL A 15 -36.47 7.13 -8.75
N ALA A 16 -36.10 6.86 -10.01
CA ALA A 16 -34.82 6.25 -10.33
C ALA A 16 -33.75 7.26 -9.86
N ALA A 17 -33.31 7.11 -8.62
CA ALA A 17 -32.07 7.68 -8.16
C ALA A 17 -30.98 7.05 -9.03
N GLY A 18 -30.62 7.75 -10.10
CA GLY A 18 -29.41 7.47 -10.85
C GLY A 18 -28.25 7.61 -9.89
N PHE A 19 -27.82 6.48 -9.33
CA PHE A 19 -26.51 6.37 -8.72
C PHE A 19 -25.49 6.53 -9.85
N SER A 20 -25.18 7.79 -10.17
CA SER A 20 -23.93 8.12 -10.85
C SER A 20 -22.82 7.90 -9.83
N SER A 21 -22.53 6.64 -9.54
CA SER A 21 -21.38 6.21 -8.77
C SER A 21 -20.16 6.44 -9.65
N SER A 22 -19.67 7.67 -9.71
CA SER A 22 -18.25 7.91 -9.97
C SER A 22 -17.50 7.35 -8.76
N VAL A 23 -17.39 6.02 -8.66
CA VAL A 23 -16.46 5.37 -7.74
C VAL A 23 -15.07 5.67 -8.29
N HIS A 24 -14.62 6.90 -8.09
CA HIS A 24 -13.20 7.19 -8.18
C HIS A 24 -12.54 6.28 -7.14
N ALA A 25 -11.62 5.45 -7.62
CA ALA A 25 -10.81 4.62 -6.75
C ALA A 25 -10.17 5.50 -5.67
N VAL A 26 -10.18 5.03 -4.42
CA VAL A 26 -9.61 5.74 -3.28
C VAL A 26 -8.08 5.68 -3.38
N GLU A 27 -7.39 6.76 -3.02
CA GLU A 27 -5.93 6.74 -2.87
C GLU A 27 -5.53 5.55 -2.00
N CYS A 28 -4.63 4.69 -2.50
CA CYS A 28 -4.27 3.45 -1.79
C CYS A 28 -3.85 3.70 -0.34
N ARG A 29 -3.04 4.75 -0.11
CA ARG A 29 -2.52 5.13 1.21
C ARG A 29 -3.58 5.51 2.24
N ALA A 30 -4.79 5.85 1.80
CA ALA A 30 -5.90 6.24 2.67
C ALA A 30 -6.79 5.06 3.08
N ILE A 31 -6.61 3.88 2.48
CA ILE A 31 -7.38 2.68 2.83
C ILE A 31 -6.88 2.11 4.16
N ALA A 32 -7.79 1.87 5.11
CA ALA A 32 -7.44 1.40 6.45
C ALA A 32 -6.63 0.09 6.48
N SER A 33 -6.98 -0.88 5.62
CA SER A 33 -6.21 -2.14 5.51
C SER A 33 -4.82 -1.93 4.91
N VAL A 34 -4.64 -0.93 4.04
CA VAL A 34 -3.32 -0.52 3.53
C VAL A 34 -2.51 0.12 4.66
N GLN A 35 -3.10 1.01 5.45
CA GLN A 35 -2.43 1.63 6.60
C GLN A 35 -1.97 0.59 7.62
N GLN A 36 -2.83 -0.40 7.92
CA GLN A 36 -2.52 -1.46 8.86
C GLN A 36 -1.41 -2.39 8.33
N SER A 37 -1.50 -2.81 7.07
CA SER A 37 -0.50 -3.68 6.43
C SER A 37 0.82 -2.97 6.18
N ALA A 38 0.84 -1.65 6.08
CA ALA A 38 2.07 -0.88 5.97
C ALA A 38 2.88 -0.84 7.27
N ILE A 39 2.35 -1.31 8.40
CA ILE A 39 3.15 -1.51 9.61
C ILE A 39 3.95 -2.81 9.46
N SER A 40 5.29 -2.73 9.54
CA SER A 40 6.20 -3.87 9.34
C SER A 40 5.81 -5.12 10.17
N GLY A 41 5.41 -4.94 11.44
CA GLY A 41 4.96 -6.05 12.30
C GLY A 41 3.64 -6.72 11.87
N ASN A 42 2.83 -6.06 11.06
CA ASN A 42 1.52 -6.56 10.62
C ASN A 42 1.55 -7.07 9.17
N ASN A 43 2.53 -6.64 8.38
CA ASN A 43 2.55 -6.85 6.93
C ASN A 43 2.51 -8.34 6.54
N ASN A 44 3.36 -9.17 7.16
CA ASN A 44 3.41 -10.60 6.86
C ASN A 44 2.06 -11.29 7.16
N ALA A 45 1.40 -10.93 8.26
CA ALA A 45 0.10 -11.49 8.63
C ALA A 45 -1.02 -11.05 7.67
N ALA A 46 -0.89 -9.87 7.05
CA ALA A 46 -1.77 -9.42 5.99
C ALA A 46 -1.50 -10.09 4.63
N GLY A 47 -0.45 -10.92 4.52
CA GLY A 47 -0.01 -11.57 3.28
C GLY A 47 0.92 -10.72 2.42
N GLY A 48 1.49 -9.65 2.99
CA GLY A 48 2.48 -8.81 2.33
C GLY A 48 3.92 -9.36 2.44
N HIS A 49 4.81 -8.74 1.67
CA HIS A 49 6.22 -9.08 1.51
C HIS A 49 7.17 -7.94 1.89
N LEU A 50 6.66 -6.87 2.52
CA LEU A 50 7.42 -5.67 2.89
C LEU A 50 8.69 -6.02 3.68
N ASN A 51 8.61 -7.00 4.59
CA ASN A 51 9.75 -7.37 5.43
C ASN A 51 10.86 -8.09 4.66
N GLN A 52 10.68 -8.46 3.38
CA GLN A 52 11.79 -8.84 2.50
C GLN A 52 12.71 -7.65 2.18
N HIS A 53 12.27 -6.43 2.48
CA HIS A 53 12.91 -5.17 2.09
C HIS A 53 13.25 -4.26 3.27
N ILE A 54 13.28 -4.78 4.50
CA ILE A 54 13.64 -4.02 5.70
C ILE A 54 14.71 -4.77 6.48
N TYR A 55 15.91 -4.21 6.59
CA TYR A 55 16.98 -4.83 7.35
C TYR A 55 16.60 -4.98 8.83
N GLY A 56 16.86 -6.16 9.39
CA GLY A 56 16.47 -6.53 10.75
C GLY A 56 15.01 -7.02 10.89
N ALA A 57 14.15 -6.83 9.89
CA ALA A 57 12.81 -7.41 9.89
C ALA A 57 12.84 -8.90 9.49
N THR A 58 11.85 -9.66 9.94
CA THR A 58 11.70 -11.08 9.57
C THR A 58 10.85 -11.18 8.30
N PRO A 59 11.38 -11.71 7.18
CA PRO A 59 10.57 -11.91 5.97
C PRO A 59 9.43 -12.91 6.22
N PRO A 60 8.39 -12.93 5.38
CA PRO A 60 7.35 -13.96 5.43
C PRO A 60 7.95 -15.37 5.32
N ALA A 61 7.26 -16.36 5.91
CA ALA A 61 7.72 -17.75 5.88
C ALA A 61 7.94 -18.24 4.44
N GLY A 62 9.08 -18.89 4.21
CA GLY A 62 9.49 -19.37 2.88
C GLY A 62 10.09 -18.30 1.96
N LEU A 63 10.15 -17.04 2.39
CA LEU A 63 10.76 -15.95 1.64
C LEU A 63 12.09 -15.51 2.27
N SER A 64 12.90 -14.81 1.48
CA SER A 64 14.25 -14.37 1.87
C SER A 64 14.50 -12.92 1.46
N GLN A 65 15.39 -12.27 2.20
CA GLN A 65 15.98 -10.97 1.89
C GLN A 65 17.15 -11.08 0.89
N SER A 66 17.66 -12.29 0.63
CA SER A 66 18.77 -12.49 -0.32
C SER A 66 18.42 -11.95 -1.71
N GLY A 67 19.32 -11.16 -2.29
CA GLY A 67 19.14 -10.51 -3.59
C GLY A 67 18.19 -9.30 -3.58
N LYS A 68 17.75 -8.84 -2.41
CA LYS A 68 16.84 -7.69 -2.28
C LYS A 68 17.56 -6.41 -1.89
N THR A 69 16.98 -5.28 -2.31
CA THR A 69 17.29 -3.97 -1.75
C THR A 69 16.49 -3.77 -0.47
N LEU A 70 17.13 -3.26 0.58
CA LEU A 70 16.52 -3.09 1.89
C LEU A 70 16.59 -1.63 2.35
N PHE A 71 15.54 -1.16 3.03
CA PHE A 71 15.67 -0.06 3.99
C PHE A 71 16.66 -0.45 5.08
N THR A 72 17.38 0.53 5.65
CA THR A 72 18.41 0.27 6.66
C THR A 72 17.85 -0.18 8.00
N SER A 73 16.58 0.12 8.29
CA SER A 73 15.86 -0.34 9.47
C SER A 73 14.34 -0.19 9.34
N VAL A 74 13.59 -0.72 10.31
CA VAL A 74 12.14 -0.52 10.43
C VAL A 74 11.80 0.96 10.61
N GLU A 75 12.61 1.70 11.37
CA GLU A 75 12.42 3.13 11.62
C GLU A 75 12.60 3.97 10.36
N GLU A 76 13.59 3.65 9.52
CA GLU A 76 13.80 4.36 8.25
C GLU A 76 12.59 4.18 7.31
N TYR A 77 12.11 2.94 7.16
CA TYR A 77 10.90 2.66 6.42
C TYR A 77 9.67 3.38 7.02
N THR A 78 9.50 3.32 8.35
CA THR A 78 8.37 3.95 9.04
C THR A 78 8.39 5.47 8.82
N GLY A 79 9.56 6.09 8.87
CA GLY A 79 9.74 7.51 8.56
C GLY A 79 9.35 7.86 7.12
N PHE A 80 9.72 7.02 6.16
CA PHE A 80 9.26 7.16 4.77
C PHE A 80 7.74 7.05 4.66
N TRP A 81 7.15 5.98 5.20
CA TRP A 81 5.71 5.72 5.12
C TRP A 81 4.89 6.85 5.75
N ASN A 82 5.30 7.35 6.91
CA ASN A 82 4.63 8.46 7.58
C ASN A 82 4.67 9.74 6.74
N ASN A 83 5.79 10.04 6.08
CA ASN A 83 5.89 11.21 5.21
C ASN A 83 5.12 11.04 3.89
N TYR A 84 5.02 9.82 3.37
CA TYR A 84 4.21 9.50 2.19
C TYR A 84 2.70 9.63 2.46
N GLN A 85 2.26 9.23 3.65
CA GLN A 85 0.87 9.37 4.09
C GLN A 85 0.47 10.83 4.35
N ASP A 86 1.40 11.64 4.84
CA ASP A 86 1.12 13.02 5.23
C ASP A 86 0.95 13.92 3.98
N PRO A 87 -0.27 14.42 3.68
CA PRO A 87 -0.52 15.28 2.52
C PRO A 87 0.14 16.66 2.66
N GLN A 88 0.68 17.02 3.83
CA GLN A 88 1.51 18.20 4.00
C GLN A 88 2.96 17.98 3.61
N LYS A 89 3.44 16.73 3.61
CA LYS A 89 4.81 16.38 3.25
C LYS A 89 4.94 15.83 1.84
N TYR A 90 4.12 14.83 1.49
CA TYR A 90 4.03 14.32 0.14
C TYR A 90 2.93 15.05 -0.64
N LYS A 91 3.38 15.97 -1.51
CA LYS A 91 2.53 16.81 -2.38
C LYS A 91 2.32 16.20 -3.77
N GLY A 92 2.89 15.03 -4.06
CA GLY A 92 2.64 14.31 -5.30
C GLY A 92 1.28 13.61 -5.27
N ASN A 93 0.81 13.18 -6.44
CA ASN A 93 -0.42 12.39 -6.54
C ASN A 93 -0.14 10.98 -6.01
N ALA A 94 -0.87 10.55 -4.99
CA ALA A 94 -0.84 9.14 -4.60
C ALA A 94 -1.50 8.28 -5.69
N VAL A 95 -1.13 7.00 -5.77
CA VAL A 95 -1.79 6.07 -6.67
C VAL A 95 -3.15 5.66 -6.13
N ASP A 96 -4.13 5.60 -7.01
CA ASP A 96 -5.48 5.11 -6.67
C ASP A 96 -5.53 3.58 -6.73
N CYS A 97 -6.19 2.99 -5.75
CA CYS A 97 -6.38 1.54 -5.67
C CYS A 97 -7.58 1.12 -6.54
N SER A 98 -7.28 0.70 -7.77
CA SER A 98 -8.25 0.24 -8.77
C SER A 98 -7.87 -1.15 -9.30
N GLY A 99 -8.86 -1.93 -9.73
CA GLY A 99 -8.62 -3.33 -10.12
C GLY A 99 -8.19 -4.17 -8.91
N ASN A 100 -7.12 -4.95 -9.08
CA ASN A 100 -6.56 -5.83 -8.03
C ASN A 100 -5.09 -5.55 -7.69
N HIS A 101 -4.43 -4.63 -8.42
CA HIS A 101 -3.04 -4.26 -8.19
C HIS A 101 -2.81 -2.80 -8.58
N ALA A 102 -2.02 -2.08 -7.78
CA ALA A 102 -1.61 -0.71 -8.05
C ALA A 102 -0.12 -0.54 -7.70
N ARG A 103 0.61 0.19 -8.53
CA ARG A 103 2.05 0.37 -8.39
C ARG A 103 2.42 1.83 -8.48
N GLN A 104 3.30 2.29 -7.60
CA GLN A 104 3.83 3.65 -7.62
C GLN A 104 5.32 3.69 -7.33
N LYS A 105 6.10 4.32 -8.22
CA LYS A 105 7.47 4.74 -7.91
C LYS A 105 7.45 6.20 -7.49
N VAL A 106 7.97 6.52 -6.30
CA VAL A 106 8.11 7.89 -5.80
C VAL A 106 9.58 8.25 -5.65
N THR A 107 9.95 9.48 -5.97
CA THR A 107 11.32 9.94 -5.71
C THR A 107 11.48 10.21 -4.23
N VAL A 108 12.67 9.89 -3.68
CA VAL A 108 13.00 10.17 -2.27
C VAL A 108 12.84 11.65 -1.98
N TYR A 109 13.24 12.53 -2.91
CA TYR A 109 13.10 13.97 -2.76
C TYR A 109 11.63 14.40 -2.59
N SER A 110 10.71 13.79 -3.32
CA SER A 110 9.29 14.15 -3.24
C SER A 110 8.68 13.88 -1.85
N VAL A 111 9.18 12.88 -1.13
CA VAL A 111 8.66 12.43 0.17
C VAL A 111 9.50 12.93 1.36
N LEU A 112 10.82 12.81 1.28
CA LEU A 112 11.75 13.08 2.39
C LEU A 112 12.48 14.43 2.29
N LYS A 113 12.40 15.12 1.14
CA LYS A 113 13.21 16.33 0.84
C LYS A 113 14.71 16.08 0.99
N LYS A 114 15.14 14.87 0.61
CA LYS A 114 16.54 14.42 0.52
C LYS A 114 16.78 13.89 -0.89
N ASP A 115 17.98 14.06 -1.42
CA ASP A 115 18.30 13.54 -2.76
C ASP A 115 18.36 12.01 -2.78
N LEU A 116 18.80 11.42 -1.67
CA LEU A 116 19.03 9.98 -1.53
C LEU A 116 18.54 9.48 -0.17
N ILE A 117 18.11 8.22 -0.14
CA ILE A 117 17.89 7.44 1.09
C ILE A 117 19.00 6.39 1.21
N GLY A 118 19.41 6.07 2.43
CA GLY A 118 20.30 4.95 2.66
C GLY A 118 19.60 3.62 2.37
N GLY A 119 20.37 2.59 2.13
CA GLY A 119 19.85 1.24 2.13
C GLY A 119 20.95 0.20 1.95
N TYR A 120 20.53 -1.05 1.87
CA TYR A 120 21.41 -2.20 1.71
C TYR A 120 21.07 -2.97 0.44
N ASN A 121 22.08 -3.53 -0.22
CA ASN A 121 21.91 -4.64 -1.14
C ASN A 121 22.24 -5.91 -0.37
N CYS A 122 21.27 -6.77 -0.14
CA CYS A 122 21.50 -8.02 0.57
C CYS A 122 22.07 -9.08 -0.38
N THR A 123 23.26 -9.58 -0.10
CA THR A 123 23.93 -10.59 -0.94
C THR A 123 23.80 -12.01 -0.39
N ALA A 124 23.60 -12.15 0.91
CA ALA A 124 23.33 -13.44 1.55
C ALA A 124 22.38 -13.30 2.74
N ALA A 125 21.59 -14.34 2.95
CA ALA A 125 20.66 -14.45 4.07
C ALA A 125 20.89 -15.75 4.85
N GLY A 126 20.57 -15.72 6.14
CA GLY A 126 20.59 -16.89 7.01
C GLY A 126 19.42 -17.85 6.75
N ALA A 127 19.37 -18.95 7.51
CA ALA A 127 18.33 -19.97 7.38
C ALA A 127 16.90 -19.44 7.64
N ASN A 128 16.78 -18.35 8.39
CA ASN A 128 15.52 -17.66 8.67
C ASN A 128 15.16 -16.60 7.60
N GLY A 129 15.90 -16.54 6.49
CA GLY A 129 15.68 -15.61 5.39
C GLY A 129 16.14 -14.17 5.66
N GLN A 130 16.64 -13.86 6.86
CA GLN A 130 17.14 -12.52 7.20
C GLN A 130 18.52 -12.28 6.62
N CYS A 131 18.78 -11.04 6.20
CA CYS A 131 20.05 -10.65 5.62
C CYS A 131 21.20 -10.77 6.62
N THR A 132 22.24 -11.51 6.25
CA THR A 132 23.48 -11.68 7.05
C THR A 132 24.67 -10.98 6.42
N THR A 133 24.65 -10.81 5.09
CA THR A 133 25.71 -10.14 4.34
C THR A 133 25.09 -9.11 3.42
N GLN A 134 25.60 -7.88 3.49
CA GLN A 134 25.10 -6.77 2.69
C GLN A 134 26.20 -5.82 2.27
N THR A 135 25.92 -5.03 1.24
CA THR A 135 26.67 -3.82 0.91
C THR A 135 25.79 -2.59 1.10
N ARG A 136 26.36 -1.52 1.66
CA ARG A 136 25.68 -0.23 1.80
C ARG A 136 25.55 0.44 0.44
N SER A 137 24.39 1.01 0.18
CA SER A 137 24.06 1.72 -1.05
C SER A 137 23.20 2.94 -0.72
N GLN A 138 22.90 3.71 -1.76
CA GLN A 138 21.96 4.83 -1.73
C GLN A 138 20.98 4.70 -2.90
N TYR A 139 19.77 5.23 -2.72
CA TYR A 139 18.67 5.08 -3.66
C TYR A 139 17.94 6.40 -3.87
N THR A 140 17.50 6.66 -5.09
CA THR A 140 16.77 7.88 -5.49
C THR A 140 15.26 7.72 -5.47
N ASN A 141 14.76 6.48 -5.44
CA ASN A 141 13.35 6.15 -5.53
C ASN A 141 12.92 5.13 -4.49
N ILE A 142 11.64 5.13 -4.13
CA ILE A 142 10.97 4.04 -3.44
C ILE A 142 9.88 3.49 -4.35
N GLN A 143 9.89 2.19 -4.56
CA GLN A 143 8.79 1.45 -5.19
C GLN A 143 7.77 1.07 -4.10
N LEU A 144 6.50 1.37 -4.31
CA LEU A 144 5.37 0.88 -3.52
C LEU A 144 4.46 0.03 -4.41
N ASP A 145 4.10 -1.15 -3.93
CA ASP A 145 3.17 -2.05 -4.59
C ASP A 145 2.02 -2.34 -3.64
N PHE A 146 0.80 -2.14 -4.15
CA PHE A 146 -0.45 -2.43 -3.47
C PHE A 146 -1.14 -3.57 -4.21
N GLU A 147 -1.77 -4.48 -3.47
CA GLU A 147 -2.47 -5.61 -4.06
C GLU A 147 -3.67 -6.01 -3.21
N VAL A 148 -4.68 -6.60 -3.85
CA VAL A 148 -5.80 -7.23 -3.15
C VAL A 148 -5.38 -8.62 -2.69
N VAL A 149 -5.20 -8.79 -1.38
CA VAL A 149 -4.91 -10.08 -0.74
C VAL A 149 -6.07 -10.43 0.18
N ASN A 150 -6.63 -11.64 0.02
CA ASN A 150 -7.80 -12.10 0.79
C ASN A 150 -8.98 -11.12 0.78
N GLY A 151 -9.22 -10.46 -0.36
CA GLY A 151 -10.31 -9.49 -0.53
C GLY A 151 -10.06 -8.11 0.08
N GLN A 152 -8.86 -7.84 0.60
CA GLN A 152 -8.48 -6.54 1.16
C GLN A 152 -7.30 -5.95 0.40
N TRP A 153 -7.35 -4.64 0.12
CA TRP A 153 -6.17 -3.92 -0.35
C TRP A 153 -5.12 -3.84 0.76
N ILE A 154 -3.89 -4.19 0.46
CA ILE A 154 -2.76 -4.06 1.36
C ILE A 154 -1.62 -3.29 0.69
N LEU A 155 -0.71 -2.70 1.47
CA LEU A 155 0.63 -2.44 0.98
C LEU A 155 1.33 -3.80 0.89
N LEU A 156 1.44 -4.36 -0.32
CA LEU A 156 2.09 -5.65 -0.54
C LEU A 156 3.58 -5.53 -0.20
N THR A 157 4.25 -4.52 -0.74
CA THR A 157 5.66 -4.27 -0.47
C THR A 157 6.04 -2.81 -0.71
N ALA A 158 7.15 -2.39 -0.13
CA ALA A 158 7.84 -1.17 -0.49
C ALA A 158 9.35 -1.39 -0.43
N TYR A 159 10.12 -0.82 -1.36
CA TYR A 159 11.57 -1.01 -1.37
C TYR A 159 12.36 0.12 -2.05
N PRO A 160 13.59 0.40 -1.59
CA PRO A 160 14.48 1.34 -2.25
C PRO A 160 14.91 0.85 -3.64
N THR A 161 14.93 1.76 -4.62
CA THR A 161 15.37 1.48 -6.00
C THR A 161 16.02 2.70 -6.61
N ASN A 162 16.79 2.50 -7.67
CA ASN A 162 17.12 3.57 -8.61
C ASN A 162 16.08 3.64 -9.75
#